data_AF-D5AIJ1-F1
#
_entry.id   AF-D5AIJ1-F1
#
_cell.length_a   1.000
_cell.length_b   1.000
_cell.length_c   1.000
_cell.angle_alpha   90.00
_cell.angle_beta   90.00
_cell.angle_gamma   90.00
#
_symmetry.space_group_name_H-M   'P 1'
#
loop_
_entity.id
_entity.type
_entity.pdbx_description
1 polymer ?
#
loop_
_entity_poly.entity_id
_entity_poly.type
_entity_poly.pdbx_seq_one_letter_code
_entity_poly.pdbx_strand_id
1 'polypeptide(L)'
;MAMLFILWAKPGPLKRYFAYLGLFGSLAAFIHPVFDPFAFPHLTFFTFVIGHYALTVNCMLYLLSDLEGEMLKGKEVVKYTLIMNMLILGVALLTGGNYGFLRQAPLVNTNNLPLNFFLVTCLLCFSILSIQAMLIAYLKKESKQMNSHILKK
;
A
#
# COMPACT_ATOMS: atom_id res chain seq x y z
N MET A 1 0.54 6.98 -8.23
CA MET A 1 1.14 7.82 -7.17
C MET A 1 2.20 7.09 -6.36
N ALA A 2 1.93 5.90 -5.79
CA ALA A 2 2.93 5.17 -4.98
C ALA A 2 4.25 4.89 -5.72
N MET A 3 4.19 4.50 -7.00
CA MET A 3 5.39 4.25 -7.82
C MET A 3 6.37 5.45 -7.86
N LEU A 4 5.85 6.68 -8.00
CA LEU A 4 6.68 7.88 -8.10
C LEU A 4 7.41 8.16 -6.76
N PHE A 5 6.71 7.96 -5.64
CA PHE A 5 7.31 8.08 -4.31
C PHE A 5 8.40 7.02 -4.09
N ILE A 6 8.20 5.79 -4.54
CA ILE A 6 9.23 4.75 -4.43
C ILE A 6 10.48 5.11 -5.24
N LEU A 7 10.31 5.59 -6.46
CA LEU A 7 11.43 5.90 -7.34
C LEU A 7 12.20 7.16 -6.93
N TRP A 8 11.51 8.23 -6.52
CA TRP A 8 12.14 9.55 -6.37
C TRP A 8 12.16 10.11 -4.95
N ALA A 9 11.37 9.58 -4.01
CA ALA A 9 11.44 10.08 -2.64
C ALA A 9 12.76 9.67 -1.99
N LYS A 10 13.31 10.55 -1.15
CA LYS A 10 14.43 10.22 -0.26
C LYS A 10 13.98 9.17 0.77
N PRO A 11 14.90 8.31 1.26
CA PRO A 11 14.60 7.39 2.37
C PRO A 11 14.01 8.15 3.56
N GLY A 12 12.97 7.59 4.17
CA GLY A 12 12.29 8.20 5.31
C GLY A 12 10.86 7.69 5.52
N PRO A 13 10.17 8.18 6.56
CA PRO A 13 8.85 7.68 6.96
C PRO A 13 7.82 7.76 5.83
N LEU A 14 7.81 8.85 5.07
CA LEU A 14 6.86 9.04 3.98
C LEU A 14 7.07 8.02 2.85
N LYS A 15 8.32 7.76 2.46
CA LYS A 15 8.65 6.76 1.44
C LYS A 15 8.24 5.37 1.89
N ARG A 16 8.51 5.03 3.15
CA ARG A 16 8.12 3.74 3.76
C ARG A 16 6.61 3.58 3.85
N TYR A 17 5.88 4.64 4.17
CA TYR A 17 4.41 4.65 4.13
C TYR A 17 3.89 4.36 2.72
N PHE A 18 4.42 5.02 1.69
CA PHE A 18 4.05 4.74 0.30
C PHE A 18 4.48 3.35 -0.18
N ALA A 19 5.53 2.77 0.41
CA ALA A 19 5.91 1.38 0.13
C ALA A 19 4.88 0.38 0.67
N TYR A 20 4.43 0.54 1.92
CA TYR A 20 3.38 -0.31 2.46
C TYR A 20 2.05 -0.12 1.73
N LEU A 21 1.68 1.14 1.45
CA LEU A 21 0.45 1.45 0.72
C LEU A 21 0.50 0.91 -0.71
N GLY A 22 1.64 1.04 -1.39
CA GLY A 22 1.86 0.54 -2.74
C GLY A 22 1.83 -0.99 -2.82
N LEU A 23 2.42 -1.68 -1.83
CA LEU A 23 2.36 -3.13 -1.73
C LEU A 23 0.93 -3.61 -1.50
N PHE A 24 0.21 -3.03 -0.53
CA PHE A 24 -1.20 -3.39 -0.30
C PHE A 24 -2.08 -3.11 -1.52
N GLY A 25 -1.94 -1.92 -2.12
CA GLY A 25 -2.76 -1.50 -3.26
C GLY A 25 -2.54 -2.36 -4.50
N SER A 26 -1.30 -2.77 -4.78
CA SER A 26 -0.99 -3.67 -5.89
C SER A 26 -1.54 -5.08 -5.70
N LEU A 27 -1.45 -5.62 -4.48
CA LEU A 27 -2.08 -6.89 -4.15
C LEU A 27 -3.61 -6.82 -4.26
N ALA A 28 -4.23 -5.75 -3.75
CA ALA A 28 -5.67 -5.54 -3.86
C ALA A 28 -6.14 -5.47 -5.32
N ALA A 29 -5.35 -4.84 -6.20
CA ALA A 29 -5.64 -4.76 -7.63
C ALA A 29 -5.60 -6.14 -8.32
N PHE A 30 -4.75 -7.06 -7.87
CA PHE A 30 -4.75 -8.44 -8.40
C PHE A 30 -5.89 -9.29 -7.84
N ILE A 31 -6.34 -9.05 -6.61
CA ILE A 31 -7.49 -9.75 -5.99
C ILE A 31 -8.80 -9.30 -6.65
N HIS A 32 -8.96 -8.00 -6.90
CA HIS A 32 -10.14 -7.43 -7.52
C HIS A 32 -9.72 -6.55 -8.73
N PRO A 33 -9.40 -7.17 -9.88
CA PRO A 33 -8.95 -6.45 -11.05
C PRO A 33 -10.09 -5.63 -11.64
N VAL A 34 -9.83 -4.35 -11.88
CA VAL A 34 -10.73 -3.43 -12.58
C VAL A 34 -10.05 -3.06 -13.88
N PHE A 35 -10.41 -3.77 -14.96
CA PHE A 35 -9.87 -3.50 -16.29
C PHE A 35 -10.64 -2.40 -16.99
N ASP A 36 -9.94 -1.65 -17.83
CA ASP A 36 -10.57 -0.68 -18.73
C ASP A 36 -11.46 -1.39 -19.77
N PRO A 37 -12.53 -0.73 -20.26
CA PRO A 37 -13.53 -1.34 -21.15
C PRO A 37 -13.02 -1.49 -22.60
N PHE A 38 -11.93 -2.20 -22.80
CA PHE A 38 -11.34 -2.49 -24.11
C PHE A 38 -11.23 -4.01 -24.34
N ALA A 39 -11.48 -4.46 -25.57
CA ALA A 39 -11.42 -5.88 -25.91
C ALA A 39 -9.98 -6.41 -25.93
N PHE A 40 -9.79 -7.64 -25.44
CA PHE A 40 -8.47 -8.29 -25.44
C PHE A 40 -8.05 -8.71 -26.87
N PRO A 41 -6.76 -8.54 -27.26
CA PRO A 41 -5.64 -7.99 -26.49
C PRO A 41 -5.53 -6.46 -26.62
N HIS A 42 -5.56 -5.74 -25.49
CA HIS A 42 -5.39 -4.29 -25.46
C HIS A 42 -4.19 -3.89 -24.58
N LEU A 43 -3.52 -2.80 -24.95
CA LEU A 43 -2.34 -2.29 -24.22
C LEU A 43 -2.63 -2.03 -22.74
N THR A 44 -3.84 -1.56 -22.41
CA THR A 44 -4.29 -1.29 -21.03
C THR A 44 -4.26 -2.52 -20.14
N PHE A 45 -4.51 -3.71 -20.69
CA PHE A 45 -4.39 -4.96 -19.95
C PHE A 45 -2.93 -5.24 -19.57
N PHE A 46 -2.01 -5.10 -20.54
CA PHE A 46 -0.58 -5.32 -20.29
C PHE A 46 -0.01 -4.29 -19.31
N THR A 47 -0.35 -3.01 -19.47
CA THR A 47 0.12 -1.96 -18.56
C THR A 47 -0.48 -2.11 -17.16
N PHE A 48 -1.71 -2.62 -17.02
CA PHE A 48 -2.29 -2.96 -15.73
C PHE A 48 -1.46 -4.04 -15.02
N VAL A 49 -1.21 -5.17 -15.67
CA VAL A 49 -0.49 -6.30 -15.06
C VAL A 49 0.96 -5.93 -14.78
N ILE A 50 1.68 -5.43 -15.79
CA ILE A 50 3.11 -5.08 -15.67
C ILE A 50 3.29 -3.96 -14.65
N GLY A 51 2.41 -2.94 -14.65
CA GLY A 51 2.49 -1.81 -13.74
C GLY A 51 2.31 -2.22 -12.28
N HIS A 52 1.28 -3.02 -11.97
CA HIS A 52 1.05 -3.50 -10.60
C HIS A 52 2.12 -4.50 -10.16
N TYR A 53 2.62 -5.34 -11.07
CA TYR A 53 3.74 -6.24 -10.78
C TYR A 53 5.01 -5.45 -10.44
N ALA A 54 5.38 -4.47 -11.28
CA ALA A 54 6.52 -3.61 -11.03
C ALA A 54 6.38 -2.86 -9.70
N LEU A 55 5.20 -2.34 -9.38
CA LEU A 55 4.95 -1.68 -8.10
C LEU A 55 5.14 -2.64 -6.92
N THR A 56 4.60 -3.86 -7.01
CA THR A 56 4.75 -4.91 -5.98
C THR A 56 6.22 -5.19 -5.70
N VAL A 57 6.99 -5.48 -6.76
CA VAL A 57 8.41 -5.83 -6.64
C VAL A 57 9.23 -4.67 -6.09
N ASN A 58 9.02 -3.45 -6.57
CA ASN A 58 9.78 -2.28 -6.10
C ASN A 58 9.47 -1.94 -4.64
N CYS A 59 8.20 -2.02 -4.22
CA CYS A 59 7.83 -1.83 -2.82
C CYS A 59 8.46 -2.89 -1.92
N MET A 60 8.41 -4.17 -2.34
CA MET A 60 9.00 -5.27 -1.58
C MET A 60 10.52 -5.16 -1.49
N LEU A 61 11.18 -4.84 -2.61
CA LEU A 61 12.62 -4.62 -2.66
C LEU A 61 13.04 -3.50 -1.70
N TYR A 62 12.36 -2.35 -1.74
CA TYR A 62 12.64 -1.23 -0.83
C TYR A 62 12.48 -1.63 0.64
N LEU A 63 11.38 -2.30 0.99
CA LEU A 63 11.09 -2.71 2.37
C LEU A 63 12.09 -3.74 2.92
N LEU A 64 12.62 -4.61 2.07
CA LEU A 64 13.62 -5.61 2.44
C LEU A 64 15.05 -5.07 2.41
N SER A 65 15.36 -4.05 1.61
CA SER A 65 16.67 -3.42 1.58
C SER A 65 16.88 -2.40 2.70
N ASP A 66 15.82 -1.73 3.15
CA ASP A 66 15.87 -0.69 4.18
C ASP A 66 15.70 -1.30 5.59
N LEU A 67 16.62 -2.20 5.94
CA LEU A 67 16.60 -2.96 7.20
C LEU A 67 16.90 -2.08 8.41
N GLU A 68 17.72 -1.04 8.23
CA GLU A 68 18.12 -0.10 9.27
C GLU A 68 17.17 1.10 9.40
N GLY A 69 16.27 1.30 8.44
CA GLY A 69 15.30 2.38 8.49
C GLY A 69 14.38 2.28 9.71
N GLU A 70 13.96 3.42 10.26
CA GLU A 70 12.96 3.43 11.33
C GLU A 70 11.61 2.88 10.85
N MET A 71 11.00 2.01 11.66
CA MET A 71 9.65 1.52 11.43
C MET A 71 8.64 2.66 11.66
N LEU A 72 7.53 2.64 10.93
CA LEU A 72 6.49 3.65 11.12
C LEU A 72 5.86 3.49 12.49
N LYS A 73 5.73 4.61 13.20
CA LYS A 73 4.95 4.67 14.44
C LYS A 73 3.47 4.59 14.06
N GLY A 74 2.64 3.93 14.87
CA GLY A 74 1.21 3.82 14.59
C GLY A 74 0.52 5.18 14.36
N LYS A 75 0.93 6.21 15.10
CA LYS A 75 0.47 7.59 14.90
C LYS A 75 0.81 8.17 13.52
N GLU A 76 1.94 7.78 12.95
CA GLU A 76 2.36 8.22 11.60
C GLU A 76 1.53 7.53 10.53
N VAL A 77 1.27 6.22 10.69
CA VAL A 77 0.37 5.47 9.80
C VAL A 77 -1.02 6.12 9.78
N VAL A 78 -1.60 6.40 10.94
CA VAL A 78 -2.92 7.05 11.03
C VAL A 78 -2.89 8.45 10.42
N LYS A 79 -1.88 9.27 10.76
CA LYS A 79 -1.74 10.63 10.22
C LYS A 79 -1.64 10.64 8.70
N TYR A 80 -0.74 9.83 8.12
CA TYR A 80 -0.54 9.78 6.67
C TYR A 80 -1.78 9.21 5.95
N THR A 81 -2.43 8.20 6.52
CA THR A 81 -3.67 7.63 5.94
C THR A 81 -4.80 8.65 5.92
N LEU A 82 -5.00 9.40 7.01
CA LEU A 82 -5.99 10.46 7.06
C LEU A 82 -5.71 11.56 6.03
N ILE A 83 -4.47 12.04 5.95
CA ILE A 83 -4.08 13.05 4.96
C ILE A 83 -4.36 12.55 3.54
N MET A 84 -3.95 11.33 3.21
CA MET A 84 -4.15 10.77 1.88
C MET A 84 -5.63 10.58 1.54
N ASN A 85 -6.43 10.04 2.47
CA ASN A 85 -7.87 9.85 2.24
C ASN A 85 -8.59 11.19 2.11
N MET A 86 -8.19 12.23 2.86
CA MET A 86 -8.74 13.58 2.70
C MET A 86 -8.41 14.17 1.32
N LEU A 87 -7.17 14.01 0.85
CA LEU A 87 -6.76 14.48 -0.48
C LEU A 87 -7.55 13.77 -1.59
N ILE A 88 -7.66 12.45 -1.50
CA ILE A 88 -8.40 11.64 -2.47
C ILE A 88 -9.89 12.00 -2.46
N LEU A 89 -10.47 12.19 -1.27
CA LEU A 89 -11.86 12.63 -1.13
C LEU A 89 -12.07 14.02 -1.75
N GLY A 90 -11.15 14.96 -1.52
CA GLY A 90 -11.21 16.29 -2.14
C GLY A 90 -11.27 16.21 -3.67
N VAL A 91 -10.39 15.41 -4.28
CA VAL A 91 -10.40 15.18 -5.74
C VAL A 91 -11.68 14.47 -6.19
N ALA A 92 -12.17 13.50 -5.42
CA ALA A 92 -13.41 12.78 -5.73
C ALA A 92 -14.64 13.70 -5.73
N LEU A 93 -14.71 14.66 -4.81
CA LEU A 93 -15.78 15.66 -4.75
C LEU A 93 -15.72 16.63 -5.92
N LEU A 94 -14.52 17.06 -6.34
CA LEU A 94 -14.33 17.98 -7.46
C LEU A 94 -14.66 17.35 -8.83
N THR A 95 -14.39 16.06 -8.99
CA THR A 95 -14.54 15.36 -10.28
C THR A 95 -15.82 14.53 -10.38
N GLY A 96 -16.54 14.35 -9.28
CA GLY A 96 -17.66 13.43 -9.21
C GLY A 96 -17.27 11.94 -9.21
N GLY A 97 -15.97 11.61 -9.17
CA GLY A 97 -15.48 10.22 -9.15
C GLY A 97 -15.62 9.52 -7.79
N ASN A 98 -15.34 8.21 -7.76
CA ASN A 98 -15.29 7.38 -6.54
C ASN A 98 -13.88 6.81 -6.32
N TYR A 99 -12.90 7.69 -6.08
CA TYR A 99 -11.53 7.28 -5.83
C TYR A 99 -11.36 6.67 -4.44
N GLY A 100 -10.51 5.65 -4.34
CA GLY A 100 -10.24 4.94 -3.07
C GLY A 100 -11.48 4.31 -2.45
N PHE A 101 -12.57 4.16 -3.21
CA PHE A 101 -13.86 3.67 -2.74
C PHE A 101 -14.45 4.47 -1.56
N LEU A 102 -14.07 5.74 -1.44
CA LEU A 102 -14.47 6.60 -0.31
C LEU A 102 -15.94 7.04 -0.39
N ARG A 103 -16.54 7.10 -1.59
CA ARG A 103 -17.94 7.50 -1.76
C ARG A 103 -18.88 6.29 -1.84
N GLN A 104 -18.46 5.23 -2.52
CA GLN A 104 -19.18 3.97 -2.59
C GLN A 104 -18.20 2.81 -2.39
N ALA A 105 -18.27 2.18 -1.22
CA ALA A 105 -17.42 1.06 -0.85
C ALA A 105 -18.01 -0.26 -1.35
N PRO A 106 -17.28 -1.07 -2.15
CA PRO A 106 -17.82 -2.30 -2.72
C PRO A 106 -18.17 -3.35 -1.66
N LEU A 107 -17.50 -3.34 -0.50
CA LEU A 107 -17.70 -4.32 0.58
C LEU A 107 -18.96 -4.08 1.42
N VAL A 108 -19.35 -2.81 1.60
CA VAL A 108 -20.45 -2.43 2.52
C VAL A 108 -21.66 -1.88 1.76
N ASN A 109 -21.51 -1.67 0.44
CA ASN A 109 -22.54 -1.15 -0.47
C ASN A 109 -23.37 -0.01 0.13
N THR A 110 -22.69 0.90 0.85
CA THR A 110 -23.30 2.06 1.49
C THR A 110 -22.84 3.33 0.80
N ASN A 111 -23.73 4.32 0.72
CA ASN A 111 -23.46 5.65 0.20
C ASN A 111 -23.18 6.66 1.32
N ASN A 112 -23.05 6.20 2.57
CA ASN A 112 -22.75 7.06 3.71
C ASN A 112 -21.26 7.43 3.71
N LEU A 113 -20.97 8.66 3.26
CA LEU A 113 -19.61 9.16 3.08
C LEU A 113 -18.77 9.14 4.39
N PRO A 114 -19.22 9.69 5.54
CA PRO A 114 -18.48 9.58 6.79
C PRO A 114 -18.15 8.14 7.20
N LEU A 115 -19.11 7.23 7.06
CA LEU A 115 -18.93 5.83 7.39
C LEU A 115 -17.90 5.17 6.46
N ASN A 116 -18.02 5.37 5.15
CA ASN A 116 -17.08 4.85 4.16
C ASN A 116 -15.67 5.37 4.41
N PHE A 117 -15.54 6.68 4.67
CA PHE A 117 -14.26 7.30 4.99
C PHE A 117 -13.62 6.65 6.22
N PHE A 118 -14.38 6.45 7.30
CA PHE A 118 -13.90 5.79 8.50
C PHE A 118 -13.45 4.35 8.21
N LEU A 119 -14.30 3.55 7.55
CA LEU A 119 -14.02 2.14 7.27
C LEU A 119 -12.79 1.96 6.38
N VAL A 120 -12.68 2.72 5.29
CA VAL A 120 -11.53 2.67 4.39
C VAL A 120 -10.25 3.10 5.12
N THR A 121 -10.33 4.14 5.95
CA THR A 121 -9.18 4.58 6.77
C THR A 121 -8.74 3.48 7.74
N CYS A 122 -9.68 2.85 8.45
CA CYS A 122 -9.38 1.74 9.36
C CYS A 122 -8.76 0.55 8.63
N LEU A 123 -9.31 0.17 7.49
CA LEU A 123 -8.81 -0.93 6.66
C LEU A 123 -7.37 -0.68 6.18
N LEU A 124 -7.08 0.53 5.69
CA LEU A 124 -5.74 0.88 5.22
C LEU A 124 -4.73 0.91 6.38
N CYS A 125 -5.08 1.52 7.51
CA CYS A 125 -4.25 1.51 8.71
C CYS A 125 -3.94 0.08 9.16
N PHE A 126 -4.98 -0.76 9.27
CA PHE A 126 -4.84 -2.17 9.65
C PHE A 126 -3.93 -2.93 8.68
N SER A 127 -4.11 -2.74 7.38
CA SER A 127 -3.32 -3.41 6.34
C SER A 127 -1.84 -3.02 6.40
N ILE A 128 -1.55 -1.72 6.54
CA ILE A 128 -0.17 -1.21 6.66
C ILE A 128 0.50 -1.77 7.92
N LEU A 129 -0.19 -1.73 9.07
CA LEU A 129 0.35 -2.25 10.32
C LEU A 129 0.57 -3.76 10.27
N SER A 130 -0.32 -4.50 9.60
CA SER A 130 -0.19 -5.95 9.40
C SER A 130 1.03 -6.30 8.55
N ILE A 131 1.23 -5.60 7.43
CA ILE A 131 2.41 -5.79 6.58
C ILE A 131 3.69 -5.46 7.36
N GLN A 132 3.70 -4.36 8.11
CA GLN A 132 4.86 -4.00 8.94
C GLN A 132 5.16 -5.07 10.00
N ALA A 133 4.13 -5.61 10.67
CA ALA A 133 4.29 -6.67 11.65
C ALA A 133 4.86 -7.95 11.01
N MET A 134 4.38 -8.33 9.81
CA MET A 134 4.91 -9.47 9.05
C MET A 134 6.38 -9.27 8.67
N LEU A 135 6.75 -8.07 8.22
CA LEU A 135 8.14 -7.73 7.90
C LEU A 135 9.04 -7.86 9.14
N ILE A 136 8.64 -7.30 10.27
CA ILE A 136 9.41 -7.38 11.53
C ILE A 136 9.58 -8.85 11.96
N ALA A 137 8.52 -9.66 11.87
CA ALA A 137 8.58 -11.08 12.19
C ALA A 137 9.54 -11.85 11.28
N TYR A 138 9.53 -11.55 9.98
CA TYR A 138 10.45 -12.12 9.00
C TYR A 138 11.91 -11.77 9.32
N LEU A 139 12.21 -10.50 9.57
CA LEU A 139 13.58 -10.03 9.87
C LEU A 139 14.11 -10.60 11.20
N LYS A 140 13.25 -10.73 12.21
CA LYS A 140 13.62 -11.37 13.50
C LYS A 140 13.94 -12.85 13.35
N LYS A 141 13.26 -13.54 12.42
CA LYS A 141 13.52 -14.96 12.12
C LYS A 141 14.88 -15.13 11.44
N GLU A 142 15.17 -14.31 10.43
CA GLU A 142 16.45 -14.31 9.70
C GLU A 142 17.65 -14.02 10.63
N SER A 143 17.54 -12.99 11.48
CA SER A 143 18.64 -12.65 12.42
C SER A 143 18.93 -13.77 13.43
N LYS A 144 17.89 -14.46 13.92
CA LYS A 144 18.05 -15.62 14.81
C LYS A 144 18.76 -16.79 14.10
N GLN A 145 18.44 -17.03 12.83
CA GLN A 145 19.07 -18.10 12.04
C GLN A 145 20.56 -17.80 11.81
N MET A 146 20.90 -16.58 11.39
CA MET A 146 22.29 -16.16 11.18
C MET A 146 23.14 -16.30 12.45
N ASN A 147 22.63 -15.86 13.60
CA ASN A 147 23.34 -15.98 14.88
C ASN A 147 23.55 -17.45 15.30
N SER A 148 22.60 -18.34 14.98
CA SER A 148 22.73 -19.78 15.28
C SER A 148 23.79 -20.50 14.42
N HIS A 149 24.07 -19.98 13.22
CA HIS A 149 25.13 -20.49 12.36
C HIS A 149 26.52 -20.00 12.77
N ILE A 150 26.63 -18.78 13.30
CA ILE A 150 27.92 -18.24 13.81
C ILE A 150 28.36 -19.00 15.07
N LEU A 151 27.44 -19.29 15.99
CA LEU A 151 27.74 -19.99 17.24
C LEU A 151 28.08 -21.49 17.08
N LYS A 152 27.95 -22.04 15.87
CA LYS A 152 28.27 -23.45 15.56
C LYS A 152 29.62 -23.63 14.83
N LYS A 153 30.35 -22.55 14.56
CA LYS A 153 31.74 -22.58 14.07
C LYS A 153 32.69 -22.29 15.23
#